data_AF-A0A8B6HD04-F1
#
_entry.id   AF-A0A8B6HD04-F1
#
_cell.length_a   1.000
_cell.length_b   1.000
_cell.length_c   1.000
_cell.angle_alpha   90.00
_cell.angle_beta   90.00
_cell.angle_gamma   90.00
#
_symmetry.space_group_name_H-M   'P 1'
#
loop_
_entity.id
_entity.type
_entity.pdbx_description
1 polymer ?
#
loop_
_entity_poly.entity_id
_entity_poly.type
_entity_poly.pdbx_seq_one_letter_code
_entity_poly.pdbx_strand_id
1 'polypeptide(L)'
;MGILHALQCFLFLLSITAFVNGDTPANCTYEDLRGEWVFKVGAGGNDRTLKCDSFAMATTLKVKLYFPDYAVDQFGNKGFWTLIYNQGFEVVIAGRKYFAFSMFKKDGKNITSMCDQTFPGWSHDTFDRDWSCFSGMKMSSVAPKTYQLPDNKRLYSDILYKTDHSFIKKINQHQKSWQAVHYPEYEKMTVEDMIKRAGGRKSRIIGRPKPAKPTREQTLKAQSLPDSFDWRNVGGMNYVSPIRNQLACGSCYAFGSLAMNEARVRIMTNGTKTPVFSTQDIVECSEYSQGCDGGFPYLIGGKYAEDFGLVAESCNPYTGKDGQCKTQTSCPRQYATKYEYIGGFYGACNEELMMINLVNNGPMVIAFEVYNDFMQYKSGIYKHTGLTNSFNPFEITNHAVLLVGYGVDSGSGEKYWIVKNSWGTEWGEGGFFRIMRGVDECAMESIAVQSFPIFCNEELMMKNLVENGPIAVSFMVYDDFMHYKGGIYQHTTLTNGFNPFEITNHVVLVVGYGYDSDIGHKYWLVKNSWGTKWGEDGFFRIMRGVDECSIESIAVQSFPIL
;
A
#
# COMPACT_ATOMS: atom_id res chain seq x y z
N MET A 1 -28.44 -30.54 -53.60
CA MET A 1 -29.01 -31.20 -52.41
C MET A 1 -27.88 -31.92 -51.70
N GLY A 2 -27.40 -31.40 -50.58
CA GLY A 2 -26.25 -31.95 -49.86
C GLY A 2 -25.98 -31.11 -48.63
N ILE A 3 -26.70 -31.40 -47.54
CA ILE A 3 -26.54 -30.76 -46.25
C ILE A 3 -25.40 -31.48 -45.53
N LEU A 4 -24.28 -30.80 -45.32
CA LEU A 4 -23.18 -31.27 -44.47
C LEU A 4 -23.36 -30.65 -43.08
N HIS A 5 -23.59 -31.49 -42.07
CA HIS A 5 -23.64 -31.10 -40.67
C HIS A 5 -22.24 -30.68 -40.19
N ALA A 6 -22.09 -29.41 -39.81
CA ALA A 6 -20.96 -28.93 -39.01
C ALA A 6 -21.29 -29.15 -37.53
N LEU A 7 -20.53 -30.04 -36.87
CA LEU A 7 -20.52 -30.13 -35.41
C LEU A 7 -19.85 -28.87 -34.85
N GLN A 8 -20.66 -28.03 -34.23
CA GLN A 8 -20.19 -26.85 -33.49
C GLN A 8 -19.92 -27.28 -32.04
N CYS A 9 -18.64 -27.46 -31.69
CA CYS A 9 -18.21 -27.61 -30.30
C CYS A 9 -18.47 -26.30 -29.54
N PHE A 10 -19.61 -26.22 -28.86
CA PHE A 10 -19.85 -25.23 -27.82
C PHE A 10 -19.00 -25.60 -26.59
N LEU A 11 -17.83 -24.97 -26.47
CA LEU A 11 -17.12 -24.87 -25.19
C LEU A 11 -17.94 -23.95 -24.29
N PHE A 12 -18.63 -24.54 -23.31
CA PHE A 12 -19.22 -23.82 -22.20
C PHE A 12 -18.11 -23.08 -21.44
N LEU A 13 -18.02 -21.77 -21.65
CA LEU A 13 -17.36 -20.83 -20.74
C LEU A 13 -18.21 -20.76 -19.48
N LEU A 14 -17.92 -21.63 -18.51
CA LEU A 14 -18.33 -21.43 -17.13
C LEU A 14 -17.68 -20.13 -16.65
N SER A 15 -18.50 -19.13 -16.37
CA SER A 15 -18.10 -17.94 -15.62
C SER A 15 -17.53 -18.39 -14.27
N ILE A 16 -16.21 -18.33 -14.13
CA ILE A 16 -15.54 -18.58 -12.85
C ILE A 16 -15.62 -17.29 -12.04
N THR A 17 -16.80 -16.97 -11.52
CA THR A 17 -16.92 -16.15 -10.30
C THR A 17 -16.92 -17.11 -9.11
N ALA A 18 -15.84 -17.86 -8.96
CA ALA A 18 -15.64 -18.65 -7.76
C ALA A 18 -15.17 -17.70 -6.66
N PHE A 19 -16.11 -17.23 -5.83
CA PHE A 19 -15.79 -16.63 -4.54
C PHE A 19 -14.81 -17.56 -3.80
N VAL A 20 -13.61 -17.06 -3.50
CA VAL A 20 -12.60 -17.78 -2.72
C VAL A 20 -12.39 -17.02 -1.42
N ASN A 21 -12.67 -17.69 -0.30
CA ASN A 21 -12.39 -17.21 1.04
C ASN A 21 -10.87 -17.15 1.30
N GLY A 22 -10.21 -16.05 0.94
CA GLY A 22 -8.80 -15.76 1.20
C GLY A 22 -8.14 -14.87 0.14
N ASP A 23 -6.85 -14.57 0.35
CA ASP A 23 -5.89 -14.27 -0.74
C ASP A 23 -6.14 -15.23 -1.92
N THR A 24 -5.75 -14.86 -3.14
CA THR A 24 -5.89 -15.82 -4.25
C THR A 24 -5.25 -17.15 -3.85
N PRO A 25 -5.88 -18.29 -4.15
CA PRO A 25 -5.40 -19.59 -3.70
C PRO A 25 -4.21 -20.08 -4.53
N ALA A 26 -3.67 -19.23 -5.43
CA ALA A 26 -2.40 -19.45 -6.07
C ALA A 26 -1.28 -19.58 -5.04
N ASN A 27 -0.35 -20.49 -5.32
CA ASN A 27 0.78 -20.74 -4.44
C ASN A 27 2.04 -21.00 -5.26
N CYS A 28 2.57 -19.93 -5.84
CA CYS A 28 3.71 -19.97 -6.74
C CYS A 28 4.96 -19.39 -6.05
N THR A 29 6.08 -20.06 -6.24
CA THR A 29 7.38 -19.69 -5.67
C THR A 29 8.19 -18.88 -6.67
N TYR A 30 9.22 -18.21 -6.17
CA TYR A 30 10.18 -17.48 -7.00
C TYR A 30 10.79 -18.36 -8.10
N GLU A 31 11.18 -19.59 -7.75
CA GLU A 31 11.77 -20.56 -8.69
C GLU A 31 10.79 -21.01 -9.78
N ASP A 32 9.50 -21.08 -9.46
CA ASP A 32 8.48 -21.37 -10.47
C ASP A 32 8.37 -20.23 -11.49
N LEU A 33 8.57 -18.98 -11.08
CA LEU A 33 8.37 -17.82 -11.94
C LEU A 33 9.62 -17.40 -12.71
N ARG A 34 10.83 -17.54 -12.18
CA ARG A 34 12.04 -17.15 -12.94
C ARG A 34 12.18 -17.96 -14.23
N GLY A 35 12.66 -17.35 -15.31
CA GLY A 35 12.79 -17.99 -16.62
C GLY A 35 12.15 -17.18 -17.75
N GLU A 36 11.95 -17.82 -18.90
CA GLU A 36 11.45 -17.19 -20.12
C GLU A 36 9.92 -17.25 -20.18
N TRP A 37 9.31 -16.09 -20.40
CA TRP A 37 7.87 -15.88 -20.52
C TRP A 37 7.53 -15.27 -21.87
N VAL A 38 6.36 -15.63 -22.38
CA VAL A 38 5.70 -14.97 -23.50
C VAL A 38 4.50 -14.21 -22.94
N PHE A 39 4.51 -12.89 -23.04
CA PHE A 39 3.37 -12.04 -22.75
C PHE A 39 2.56 -11.84 -24.01
N LYS A 40 1.29 -12.26 -23.97
CA LYS A 40 0.29 -11.94 -24.99
C LYS A 40 -0.37 -10.64 -24.58
N VAL A 41 -0.18 -9.58 -25.35
CA VAL A 41 -0.62 -8.22 -25.01
C VAL A 41 -1.76 -7.82 -25.94
N GLY A 42 -2.83 -7.26 -25.37
CA GLY A 42 -3.97 -6.72 -26.10
C GLY A 42 -3.66 -5.42 -26.81
N ALA A 43 -4.66 -4.83 -27.46
CA ALA A 43 -4.53 -3.51 -28.05
C ALA A 43 -4.25 -2.45 -26.96
N GLY A 44 -3.31 -1.54 -27.23
CA GLY A 44 -3.15 -0.32 -26.44
C GLY A 44 -4.15 0.77 -26.85
N GLY A 45 -3.95 1.97 -26.34
CA GLY A 45 -4.78 3.15 -26.54
C GLY A 45 -5.99 3.24 -25.60
N ASN A 46 -6.01 2.43 -24.53
CA ASN A 46 -7.08 2.46 -23.53
C ASN A 46 -6.66 3.27 -22.30
N ASP A 47 -7.63 3.55 -21.43
CA ASP A 47 -7.40 4.16 -20.13
C ASP A 47 -7.56 3.13 -18.98
N ARG A 48 -7.37 3.61 -17.75
CA ARG A 48 -7.45 2.81 -16.53
C ARG A 48 -8.82 2.17 -16.24
N THR A 49 -9.87 2.53 -16.99
CA THR A 49 -11.21 1.90 -16.84
C THR A 49 -11.31 0.56 -17.56
N LEU A 50 -10.26 0.16 -18.31
CA LEU A 50 -10.18 -1.08 -19.05
C LEU A 50 -10.45 -2.32 -18.19
N LYS A 51 -11.38 -3.16 -18.64
CA LYS A 51 -11.70 -4.45 -18.03
C LYS A 51 -10.99 -5.58 -18.76
N CYS A 52 -10.23 -6.39 -18.01
CA CYS A 52 -9.33 -7.39 -18.58
C CYS A 52 -9.82 -8.84 -18.48
N ASP A 53 -11.07 -9.09 -18.06
CA ASP A 53 -11.65 -10.44 -17.95
C ASP A 53 -11.48 -11.27 -19.25
N SER A 54 -11.56 -10.60 -20.40
CA SER A 54 -11.23 -11.18 -21.70
C SER A 54 -10.67 -10.12 -22.64
N PHE A 55 -9.71 -10.49 -23.47
CA PHE A 55 -9.13 -9.58 -24.46
C PHE A 55 -8.63 -10.33 -25.70
N ALA A 56 -8.63 -9.66 -26.85
CA ALA A 56 -8.00 -10.16 -28.06
C ALA A 56 -6.50 -9.81 -28.07
N MET A 57 -5.66 -10.80 -28.34
CA MET A 57 -4.22 -10.60 -28.45
C MET A 57 -3.90 -9.75 -29.69
N ALA A 58 -3.16 -8.66 -29.50
CA ALA A 58 -2.65 -7.81 -30.56
C ALA A 58 -1.16 -8.06 -30.85
N THR A 59 -0.35 -8.25 -29.81
CA THR A 59 1.09 -8.48 -29.94
C THR A 59 1.61 -9.49 -28.91
N THR A 60 2.88 -9.89 -29.08
CA THR A 60 3.59 -10.74 -28.12
C THR A 60 4.92 -10.12 -27.74
N LEU A 61 5.28 -10.23 -26.47
CA LEU A 61 6.57 -9.80 -25.92
C LEU A 61 7.20 -10.96 -25.17
N LYS A 62 8.40 -11.40 -25.58
CA LYS A 62 9.17 -12.35 -24.77
C LYS A 62 9.98 -11.60 -23.74
N VAL A 63 9.90 -12.05 -22.49
CA VAL A 63 10.62 -11.49 -21.34
C VAL A 63 11.26 -12.63 -20.56
N LYS A 64 12.52 -12.46 -20.18
CA LYS A 64 13.24 -13.38 -19.31
C LYS A 64 13.45 -12.76 -17.94
N LEU A 65 13.00 -13.46 -16.92
CA LEU A 65 13.06 -13.07 -15.52
C LEU A 65 14.26 -13.75 -14.85
N TYR A 66 15.23 -12.95 -14.38
CA TYR A 66 16.47 -13.39 -13.76
C TYR A 66 16.50 -13.11 -12.27
N PHE A 67 17.26 -13.94 -11.54
CA PHE A 67 17.63 -13.63 -10.17
C PHE A 67 18.64 -12.48 -10.08
N PRO A 68 18.48 -11.55 -9.12
CA PRO A 68 17.41 -11.49 -8.10
C PRO A 68 16.10 -10.82 -8.53
N ASP A 69 16.16 -9.81 -9.40
CA ASP A 69 15.02 -8.93 -9.68
C ASP A 69 15.12 -8.25 -11.06
N TYR A 70 15.90 -8.85 -11.96
CA TYR A 70 16.24 -8.25 -13.25
C TYR A 70 15.50 -8.93 -14.40
N ALA A 71 14.96 -8.14 -15.33
CA ALA A 71 14.22 -8.63 -16.50
C ALA A 71 14.89 -8.17 -17.82
N VAL A 72 14.84 -9.03 -18.84
CA VAL A 72 15.33 -8.71 -20.20
C VAL A 72 14.28 -9.10 -21.22
N ASP A 73 13.93 -8.19 -22.13
CA ASP A 73 13.03 -8.51 -23.24
C ASP A 73 13.78 -9.01 -24.49
N GLN A 74 13.02 -9.44 -25.48
CA GLN A 74 13.57 -9.90 -26.77
C GLN A 74 14.35 -8.85 -27.57
N PHE A 75 14.27 -7.58 -27.19
CA PHE A 75 14.98 -6.47 -27.85
C PHE A 75 16.24 -6.06 -27.07
N GLY A 76 16.54 -6.73 -25.95
CA GLY A 76 17.68 -6.42 -25.09
C GLY A 76 17.43 -5.27 -24.12
N ASN A 77 16.20 -4.76 -24.01
CA ASN A 77 15.87 -3.79 -22.98
C ASN A 77 15.97 -4.46 -21.61
N LYS A 78 16.40 -3.66 -20.64
CA LYS A 78 16.65 -4.07 -19.27
C LYS A 78 15.58 -3.49 -18.38
N GLY A 79 15.09 -4.29 -17.45
CA GLY A 79 14.02 -3.90 -16.54
C GLY A 79 14.13 -4.58 -15.19
N PHE A 80 13.07 -4.40 -14.41
CA PHE A 80 12.92 -4.92 -13.06
C PHE A 80 11.75 -5.92 -13.03
N TRP A 81 11.82 -6.89 -12.12
CA TRP A 81 10.65 -7.68 -11.74
C TRP A 81 10.70 -8.09 -10.27
N THR A 82 9.53 -8.31 -9.69
CA THR A 82 9.40 -8.90 -8.35
C THR A 82 8.26 -9.88 -8.30
N LEU A 83 8.46 -10.95 -7.52
CA LEU A 83 7.36 -11.78 -7.03
C LEU A 83 6.54 -10.96 -6.02
N ILE A 84 5.23 -11.13 -6.02
CA ILE A 84 4.32 -10.56 -5.01
C ILE A 84 3.87 -11.70 -4.12
N TYR A 85 4.57 -11.86 -2.99
CA TYR A 85 4.41 -12.97 -2.05
C TYR A 85 4.45 -14.34 -2.72
N ASN A 86 3.31 -14.96 -3.01
CA ASN A 86 3.18 -16.21 -3.78
C ASN A 86 2.03 -16.16 -4.80
N GLN A 87 1.57 -14.94 -5.12
CA GLN A 87 0.28 -14.68 -5.75
C GLN A 87 0.42 -14.36 -7.24
N GLY A 88 1.49 -13.69 -7.62
CA GLY A 88 1.68 -13.11 -8.94
C GLY A 88 2.99 -12.37 -9.00
N PHE A 89 3.19 -11.61 -10.07
CA PHE A 89 4.42 -10.86 -10.27
C PHE A 89 4.14 -9.53 -10.95
N GLU A 90 5.05 -8.59 -10.73
CA GLU A 90 5.13 -7.35 -11.48
C GLU A 90 6.44 -7.31 -12.28
N VAL A 91 6.37 -6.84 -13.52
CA VAL A 91 7.53 -6.55 -14.39
C VAL A 91 7.44 -5.10 -14.86
N VAL A 92 8.55 -4.37 -14.74
CA VAL A 92 8.71 -3.03 -15.28
C VAL A 92 9.83 -3.06 -16.32
N ILE A 93 9.49 -2.91 -17.60
CA ILE A 93 10.44 -3.02 -18.70
C ILE A 93 10.02 -2.16 -19.88
N ALA A 94 10.99 -1.54 -20.55
CA ALA A 94 10.77 -0.69 -21.73
C ALA A 94 9.68 0.39 -21.53
N GLY A 95 9.66 1.03 -20.36
CA GLY A 95 8.70 2.09 -20.04
C GLY A 95 7.26 1.61 -19.80
N ARG A 96 7.05 0.30 -19.60
CA ARG A 96 5.74 -0.29 -19.27
C ARG A 96 5.80 -1.14 -18.02
N LYS A 97 4.68 -1.18 -17.30
CA LYS A 97 4.43 -2.09 -16.18
C LYS A 97 3.53 -3.23 -16.62
N TYR A 98 3.72 -4.40 -16.04
CA TYR A 98 2.94 -5.61 -16.27
C TYR A 98 2.67 -6.27 -14.93
N PHE A 99 1.40 -6.43 -14.57
CA PHE A 99 1.00 -7.11 -13.34
C PHE A 99 -0.10 -8.13 -13.61
N ALA A 100 0.11 -9.36 -13.16
CA ALA A 100 -0.91 -10.40 -13.18
C ALA A 100 -0.79 -11.34 -11.99
N PHE A 101 -1.93 -11.87 -11.55
CA PHE A 101 -1.99 -13.02 -10.65
C PHE A 101 -1.65 -14.32 -11.39
N SER A 102 -0.97 -15.22 -10.69
CA SER A 102 -0.68 -16.57 -11.16
C SER A 102 -1.97 -17.36 -11.33
N MET A 103 -2.04 -18.20 -12.36
CA MET A 103 -3.26 -18.91 -12.66
C MET A 103 -3.51 -20.05 -11.67
N PHE A 104 -4.77 -20.24 -11.28
CA PHE A 104 -5.18 -21.41 -10.51
C PHE A 104 -6.54 -21.93 -10.98
N LYS A 105 -6.84 -23.18 -10.62
CA LYS A 105 -8.15 -23.80 -10.84
C LYS A 105 -8.69 -24.34 -9.52
N LYS A 106 -9.99 -24.20 -9.34
CA LYS A 106 -10.73 -24.77 -8.21
C LYS A 106 -11.71 -25.80 -8.74
N ASP A 107 -11.55 -27.05 -8.30
CA ASP A 107 -12.47 -28.15 -8.59
C ASP A 107 -12.95 -28.74 -7.27
N GLY A 108 -14.16 -28.35 -6.85
CA GLY A 108 -14.67 -28.60 -5.51
C GLY A 108 -13.72 -28.05 -4.43
N LYS A 109 -13.05 -28.97 -3.71
CA LYS A 109 -12.07 -28.66 -2.65
C LYS A 109 -10.63 -28.62 -3.14
N ASN A 110 -10.37 -29.12 -4.35
CA ASN A 110 -9.02 -29.16 -4.91
C ASN A 110 -8.70 -27.80 -5.51
N ILE A 111 -7.62 -27.18 -5.02
CA ILE A 111 -7.00 -26.01 -5.63
C ILE A 111 -5.76 -26.50 -6.37
N THR A 112 -5.64 -26.16 -7.64
CA THR A 112 -4.45 -26.43 -8.45
C THR A 112 -3.85 -25.14 -8.96
N SER A 113 -2.65 -24.80 -8.50
CA SER A 113 -1.87 -23.66 -8.99
C SER A 113 -1.12 -24.05 -10.26
N MET A 114 -1.21 -23.23 -11.30
CA MET A 114 -0.52 -23.37 -12.58
C MET A 114 0.48 -22.21 -12.72
N CYS A 115 1.64 -22.38 -12.10
CA CYS A 115 2.64 -21.31 -11.95
C CYS A 115 3.42 -20.96 -13.22
N ASP A 116 3.16 -21.67 -14.32
CA ASP A 116 3.64 -21.35 -15.66
C ASP A 116 2.65 -20.48 -16.46
N GLN A 117 1.54 -20.07 -15.85
CA GLN A 117 0.48 -19.29 -16.49
C GLN A 117 0.00 -18.18 -15.56
N THR A 118 -0.53 -17.11 -16.14
CA THR A 118 -1.22 -16.04 -15.40
C THR A 118 -2.69 -15.98 -15.80
N PHE A 119 -3.52 -15.40 -14.93
CA PHE A 119 -4.78 -14.82 -15.38
C PHE A 119 -4.51 -13.63 -16.32
N PRO A 120 -5.51 -13.16 -17.08
CA PRO A 120 -5.45 -11.82 -17.64
C PRO A 120 -5.11 -10.81 -16.54
N GLY A 121 -4.13 -9.98 -16.81
CA GLY A 121 -3.70 -8.88 -15.97
C GLY A 121 -3.60 -7.59 -16.76
N TRP A 122 -2.97 -6.60 -16.16
CA TRP A 122 -2.93 -5.24 -16.67
C TRP A 122 -1.52 -4.84 -17.06
N SER A 123 -1.41 -4.11 -18.17
CA SER A 123 -0.20 -3.43 -18.59
C SER A 123 -0.51 -2.02 -19.02
N HIS A 124 0.28 -1.08 -18.53
CA HIS A 124 0.22 0.33 -18.93
C HIS A 124 1.63 0.89 -19.02
N ASP A 125 1.80 2.02 -19.72
CA ASP A 125 3.04 2.77 -19.65
C ASP A 125 3.26 3.35 -18.24
N THR A 126 4.51 3.70 -17.91
CA THR A 126 4.88 4.20 -16.58
C THR A 126 4.25 5.53 -16.19
N PHE A 127 3.57 6.22 -17.13
CA PHE A 127 2.80 7.43 -16.88
C PHE A 127 1.29 7.20 -16.86
N ASP A 128 0.83 5.95 -16.91
CA ASP A 128 -0.59 5.60 -16.71
C ASP A 128 -1.52 6.24 -17.79
N ARG A 129 -1.08 6.24 -19.06
CA ARG A 129 -1.80 6.85 -20.20
C ARG A 129 -2.29 5.85 -21.25
N ASP A 130 -1.60 4.73 -21.40
CA ASP A 130 -1.84 3.73 -22.45
C ASP A 130 -1.97 2.34 -21.83
N TRP A 131 -3.21 1.95 -21.57
CA TRP A 131 -3.57 0.67 -20.96
C TRP A 131 -3.84 -0.42 -21.99
N SER A 132 -3.50 -1.64 -21.60
CA SER A 132 -3.70 -2.87 -22.35
C SER A 132 -3.85 -4.02 -21.36
N CYS A 133 -4.62 -5.04 -21.72
CA CYS A 133 -4.63 -6.29 -20.98
C CYS A 133 -3.46 -7.16 -21.44
N PHE A 134 -2.94 -8.04 -20.58
CA PHE A 134 -2.00 -9.06 -21.00
C PHE A 134 -2.21 -10.39 -20.28
N SER A 135 -1.66 -11.46 -20.81
CA SER A 135 -1.50 -12.73 -20.08
C SER A 135 -0.11 -13.30 -20.34
N GLY A 136 0.44 -13.96 -19.33
CA GLY A 136 1.76 -14.57 -19.37
C GLY A 136 1.69 -16.09 -19.48
N MET A 137 2.57 -16.65 -20.30
CA MET A 137 2.83 -18.08 -20.37
C MET A 137 4.33 -18.34 -20.34
N LYS A 138 4.79 -19.14 -19.39
CA LYS A 138 6.19 -19.54 -19.29
C LYS A 138 6.50 -20.53 -20.41
N MET A 139 7.69 -20.40 -20.99
CA MET A 139 8.14 -21.28 -22.08
C MET A 139 8.50 -22.68 -21.57
N SER A 140 9.06 -22.78 -20.36
CA SER A 140 9.27 -24.03 -19.67
C SER A 140 8.02 -24.40 -18.86
N SER A 141 7.59 -25.66 -18.91
CA SER A 141 6.50 -26.14 -18.06
C SER A 141 6.89 -26.16 -16.59
N VAL A 142 5.93 -25.87 -15.72
CA VAL A 142 6.05 -26.02 -14.27
C VAL A 142 4.97 -26.99 -13.81
N ALA A 143 5.35 -28.01 -13.04
CA ALA A 143 4.40 -29.00 -12.55
C ALA A 143 3.29 -28.30 -11.72
N PRO A 144 2.00 -28.54 -12.02
CA PRO A 144 0.91 -27.96 -11.25
C PRO A 144 0.98 -28.38 -9.78
N LYS A 145 0.66 -27.45 -8.87
CA LYS A 145 0.68 -27.69 -7.43
C LYS A 145 -0.74 -27.77 -6.91
N THR A 146 -1.16 -28.98 -6.51
CA THR A 146 -2.51 -29.23 -6.02
C THR A 146 -2.52 -29.40 -4.50
N TYR A 147 -3.45 -28.74 -3.83
CA TYR A 147 -3.76 -28.98 -2.43
C TYR A 147 -5.27 -28.99 -2.20
N GLN A 148 -5.70 -29.69 -1.15
CA GLN A 148 -7.11 -29.74 -0.77
C GLN A 148 -7.42 -28.72 0.31
N LEU A 149 -8.49 -27.94 0.11
CA LEU A 149 -9.07 -27.14 1.19
C LEU A 149 -9.54 -28.09 2.31
N PRO A 150 -9.24 -27.78 3.58
CA PRO A 150 -9.53 -28.69 4.69
C PRO A 150 -11.04 -28.87 4.90
N ASP A 151 -11.47 -30.08 5.26
CA ASP A 151 -12.88 -30.47 5.50
C ASP A 151 -13.52 -29.76 6.70
N ASN A 152 -12.71 -29.35 7.68
CA ASN A 152 -13.17 -28.79 8.96
C ASN A 152 -13.85 -27.42 8.86
N LYS A 153 -13.88 -26.81 7.66
CA LYS A 153 -14.49 -25.49 7.41
C LYS A 153 -15.98 -25.39 7.78
N ARG A 154 -16.71 -26.50 7.93
CA ARG A 154 -18.14 -26.47 8.32
C ARG A 154 -18.42 -26.79 9.78
N LEU A 155 -17.48 -27.39 10.51
CA LEU A 155 -17.80 -27.88 11.86
C LEU A 155 -17.69 -26.78 12.92
N TYR A 156 -16.85 -25.76 12.70
CA TYR A 156 -16.55 -24.70 13.68
C TYR A 156 -16.70 -23.27 13.15
N SER A 157 -16.93 -23.05 11.85
CA SER A 157 -16.96 -21.71 11.24
C SER A 157 -18.03 -20.81 11.84
N ASP A 158 -19.19 -21.39 12.17
CA ASP A 158 -20.37 -20.65 12.65
C ASP A 158 -20.43 -20.63 14.18
N ILE A 159 -19.45 -21.24 14.85
CA ILE A 159 -19.39 -21.30 16.30
C ILE A 159 -18.76 -20.00 16.82
N LEU A 160 -19.41 -19.38 17.80
CA LEU A 160 -18.85 -18.24 18.51
C LEU A 160 -17.53 -18.61 19.17
N TYR A 161 -16.55 -17.73 19.03
CA TYR A 161 -15.27 -17.86 19.69
C TYR A 161 -15.49 -17.93 21.21
N LYS A 162 -14.78 -18.83 21.88
CA LYS A 162 -14.78 -18.96 23.33
C LYS A 162 -13.37 -18.82 23.84
N THR A 163 -13.18 -17.93 24.81
CA THR A 163 -11.87 -17.72 25.39
C THR A 163 -11.48 -18.89 26.30
N ASP A 164 -10.27 -19.42 26.12
CA ASP A 164 -9.67 -20.35 27.08
C ASP A 164 -8.85 -19.58 28.12
N HIS A 165 -9.48 -19.30 29.27
CA HIS A 165 -8.82 -18.64 30.40
C HIS A 165 -7.63 -19.45 30.95
N SER A 166 -7.66 -20.78 30.83
CA SER A 166 -6.54 -21.63 31.26
C SER A 166 -5.32 -21.43 30.36
N PHE A 167 -5.53 -21.21 29.06
CA PHE A 167 -4.47 -20.91 28.10
C PHE A 167 -3.83 -19.54 28.38
N ILE A 168 -4.63 -18.50 28.64
CA ILE A 168 -4.12 -17.18 29.05
C ILE A 168 -3.25 -17.30 30.32
N LYS A 169 -3.72 -18.04 31.32
CA LYS A 169 -2.96 -18.29 32.55
C LYS A 169 -1.63 -19.02 32.26
N LYS A 170 -1.65 -20.04 31.40
CA LYS A 170 -0.44 -20.77 30.99
C LYS A 170 0.57 -19.86 30.28
N ILE A 171 0.12 -18.99 29.36
CA ILE A 171 0.99 -18.02 28.68
C ILE A 171 1.70 -17.12 29.70
N ASN A 172 0.93 -16.51 30.61
CA ASN A 172 1.46 -15.58 31.61
C ASN A 172 2.37 -16.25 32.67
N GLN A 173 2.30 -17.58 32.79
CA GLN A 173 3.19 -18.37 33.66
C GLN A 173 4.46 -18.85 32.93
N HIS A 174 4.37 -19.08 31.62
CA HIS A 174 5.46 -19.64 30.82
C HIS A 174 6.53 -18.60 30.45
N GLN A 175 6.16 -17.34 30.31
CA GLN A 175 7.05 -16.24 29.93
C GLN A 175 6.73 -14.96 30.69
N LYS A 176 7.65 -13.98 30.67
CA LYS A 176 7.52 -12.68 31.38
C LYS A 176 7.69 -11.45 30.47
N SER A 177 7.93 -11.64 29.19
CA SER A 177 8.20 -10.58 28.21
C SER A 177 6.94 -9.80 27.82
N TRP A 178 5.78 -10.46 27.85
CA TRP A 178 4.49 -9.87 27.48
C TRP A 178 3.33 -10.42 28.30
N GLN A 179 2.20 -9.73 28.30
CA GLN A 179 1.01 -10.10 29.04
C GLN A 179 -0.12 -10.51 28.09
N ALA A 180 -0.72 -11.68 28.35
CA ALA A 180 -1.96 -12.13 27.73
C ALA A 180 -3.17 -11.72 28.57
N VAL A 181 -4.28 -11.37 27.91
CA VAL A 181 -5.56 -11.00 28.54
C VAL A 181 -6.76 -11.59 27.79
N HIS A 182 -7.90 -11.64 28.47
CA HIS A 182 -9.19 -11.94 27.87
C HIS A 182 -9.77 -10.68 27.21
N TYR A 183 -10.21 -10.81 25.96
CA TYR A 183 -10.96 -9.80 25.20
C TYR A 183 -12.43 -10.24 25.04
N PRO A 184 -13.36 -9.72 25.86
CA PRO A 184 -14.77 -10.11 25.81
C PRO A 184 -15.44 -9.86 24.44
N GLU A 185 -14.94 -8.90 23.66
CA GLU A 185 -15.43 -8.60 22.33
C GLU A 185 -15.23 -9.74 21.33
N TYR A 186 -14.24 -10.61 21.54
CA TYR A 186 -14.00 -11.76 20.67
C TYR A 186 -15.12 -12.78 20.75
N GLU A 187 -15.80 -12.91 21.89
CA GLU A 187 -16.91 -13.84 22.07
C GLU A 187 -18.18 -13.44 21.29
N LYS A 188 -18.17 -12.24 20.70
CA LYS A 188 -19.20 -11.76 19.76
C LYS A 188 -18.91 -12.14 18.31
N MET A 189 -17.73 -12.69 18.03
CA MET A 189 -17.28 -13.10 16.70
C MET A 189 -17.30 -14.61 16.58
N THR A 190 -17.55 -15.12 15.39
CA THR A 190 -17.35 -16.55 15.11
C THR A 190 -15.85 -16.88 15.01
N VAL A 191 -15.50 -18.16 15.09
CA VAL A 191 -14.11 -18.60 14.83
C VAL A 191 -13.65 -18.17 13.43
N GLU A 192 -14.51 -18.25 12.41
CA GLU A 192 -14.14 -17.81 11.06
C GLU A 192 -13.92 -16.30 11.01
N ASP A 193 -14.76 -15.50 11.70
CA ASP A 193 -14.54 -14.05 11.81
C ASP A 193 -13.20 -13.72 12.46
N MET A 194 -12.81 -14.48 13.50
CA MET A 194 -11.52 -14.32 14.18
C MET A 194 -10.35 -14.66 13.27
N ILE A 195 -10.45 -15.73 12.48
CA ILE A 195 -9.44 -16.11 11.49
C ILE A 195 -9.35 -15.04 10.39
N LYS A 196 -10.48 -14.63 9.81
CA LYS A 196 -10.52 -13.58 8.77
C LYS A 196 -9.95 -12.26 9.26
N ARG A 197 -10.31 -11.82 10.47
CA ARG A 197 -9.76 -10.61 11.11
C ARG A 197 -8.25 -10.69 11.30
N ALA A 198 -7.73 -11.89 11.58
CA ALA A 198 -6.30 -12.12 11.71
C ALA A 198 -5.56 -12.20 10.36
N GLY A 199 -6.28 -12.10 9.24
CA GLY A 199 -5.76 -12.02 7.88
C GLY A 199 -5.89 -13.32 7.09
N GLY A 200 -5.10 -13.46 6.02
CA GLY A 200 -5.18 -14.62 5.13
C GLY A 200 -4.61 -15.87 5.80
N ARG A 201 -5.19 -17.04 5.53
CA ARG A 201 -4.69 -18.31 6.09
C ARG A 201 -3.24 -18.55 5.64
N LYS A 202 -2.39 -19.04 6.55
CA LYS A 202 -0.97 -19.31 6.27
C LYS A 202 -0.83 -20.22 5.05
N SER A 203 0.08 -19.83 4.14
CA SER A 203 0.40 -20.62 2.96
C SER A 203 0.96 -22.00 3.36
N ARG A 204 0.56 -23.03 2.61
CA ARG A 204 0.93 -24.43 2.86
C ARG A 204 2.24 -24.89 2.20
N ILE A 205 2.97 -24.00 1.52
CA ILE A 205 4.28 -24.27 0.91
C ILE A 205 5.39 -23.50 1.65
N ILE A 206 6.62 -24.02 1.56
CA ILE A 206 7.92 -23.60 2.11
C ILE A 206 7.95 -22.15 2.60
N GLY A 207 8.42 -21.96 3.85
CA GLY A 207 8.33 -20.72 4.62
C GLY A 207 8.77 -19.46 3.87
N ARG A 208 8.27 -18.31 4.34
CA ARG A 208 8.63 -16.99 3.83
C ARG A 208 10.15 -16.87 3.64
N PRO A 209 10.62 -16.12 2.63
CA PRO A 209 12.04 -15.90 2.45
C PRO A 209 12.60 -15.35 3.77
N LYS A 210 13.67 -15.97 4.24
CA LYS A 210 14.39 -15.46 5.40
C LYS A 210 14.94 -14.07 5.07
N PRO A 211 15.10 -13.18 6.06
CA PRO A 211 15.70 -11.88 5.83
C PRO A 211 17.04 -11.99 5.11
N ALA A 212 17.25 -11.09 4.16
CA ALA A 212 18.50 -11.00 3.43
C ALA A 212 19.64 -10.59 4.39
N LYS A 213 20.85 -11.11 4.15
CA LYS A 213 22.00 -10.68 4.95
C LYS A 213 22.30 -9.21 4.65
N PRO A 214 22.41 -8.34 5.68
CA PRO A 214 22.72 -6.94 5.46
C PRO A 214 24.15 -6.78 4.92
N THR A 215 24.36 -5.77 4.09
CA THR A 215 25.70 -5.36 3.67
C THR A 215 26.41 -4.62 4.81
N ARG A 216 27.74 -4.54 4.77
CA ARG A 216 28.52 -3.75 5.74
C ARG A 216 28.05 -2.30 5.79
N GLU A 217 27.71 -1.72 4.64
CA GLU A 217 27.20 -0.34 4.56
C GLU A 217 25.85 -0.20 5.26
N GLN A 218 24.92 -1.13 5.03
CA GLN A 218 23.62 -1.15 5.70
C GLN A 218 23.79 -1.26 7.22
N THR A 219 24.65 -2.16 7.69
CA THR A 219 24.95 -2.30 9.13
C THR A 219 25.52 -1.02 9.72
N LEU A 220 26.50 -0.38 9.07
CA LEU A 220 27.09 0.87 9.56
C LEU A 220 26.05 2.02 9.59
N LYS A 221 25.19 2.11 8.56
CA LYS A 221 24.10 3.10 8.53
C LYS A 221 23.09 2.85 9.64
N ALA A 222 22.65 1.62 9.84
CA ALA A 222 21.70 1.29 10.91
C ALA A 222 22.29 1.55 12.31
N GLN A 223 23.59 1.30 12.52
CA GLN A 223 24.29 1.61 13.78
C GLN A 223 24.40 3.12 14.06
N SER A 224 24.27 3.98 13.03
CA SER A 224 24.30 5.44 13.20
C SER A 224 22.94 6.04 13.56
N LEU A 225 21.86 5.25 13.49
CA LEU A 225 20.51 5.66 13.87
C LEU A 225 20.37 5.70 15.40
N PRO A 226 19.41 6.46 15.95
CA PRO A 226 19.15 6.43 17.39
C PRO A 226 18.76 5.02 17.87
N ASP A 227 19.03 4.67 19.13
CA ASP A 227 18.66 3.37 19.70
C ASP A 227 17.14 3.14 19.76
N SER A 228 16.36 4.23 19.76
CA SER A 228 14.90 4.21 19.77
C SER A 228 14.36 5.33 18.89
N PHE A 229 13.27 5.03 18.19
CA PHE A 229 12.61 5.96 17.29
C PHE A 229 11.11 5.65 17.24
N ASP A 230 10.26 6.68 17.25
CA ASP A 230 8.80 6.51 17.22
C ASP A 230 8.13 7.66 16.47
N TRP A 231 7.49 7.37 15.33
CA TRP A 231 6.75 8.36 14.53
C TRP A 231 5.55 8.99 15.25
N ARG A 232 5.15 8.43 16.41
CA ARG A 232 4.13 9.03 17.28
C ARG A 232 4.66 10.19 18.12
N ASN A 233 5.99 10.33 18.21
CA ASN A 233 6.64 11.38 18.98
C ASN A 233 8.00 11.75 18.38
N VAL A 234 7.98 12.50 17.28
CA VAL A 234 9.19 13.11 16.69
C VAL A 234 9.17 14.59 17.01
N GLY A 235 10.05 15.04 17.91
CA GLY A 235 10.06 16.44 18.35
C GLY A 235 8.77 16.89 19.04
N GLY A 236 8.06 15.99 19.70
CA GLY A 236 6.74 16.27 20.31
C GLY A 236 5.55 16.12 19.35
N MET A 237 5.79 15.84 18.07
CA MET A 237 4.74 15.72 17.05
C MET A 237 4.39 14.26 16.77
N ASN A 238 3.08 13.99 16.58
CA ASN A 238 2.56 12.69 16.16
C ASN A 238 2.20 12.71 14.67
N TYR A 239 2.86 11.87 13.88
CA TYR A 239 2.58 11.72 12.45
C TYR A 239 1.75 10.49 12.11
N VAL A 240 1.37 9.66 13.08
CA VAL A 240 0.59 8.45 12.87
C VAL A 240 -0.91 8.75 13.02
N SER A 241 -1.71 8.32 12.03
CA SER A 241 -3.17 8.47 12.07
C SER A 241 -3.81 7.66 13.20
N PRO A 242 -5.05 7.99 13.64
CA PRO A 242 -5.74 7.25 14.70
C PRO A 242 -5.84 5.74 14.45
N ILE A 243 -5.92 4.97 15.52
CA ILE A 243 -6.25 3.54 15.46
C ILE A 243 -7.67 3.36 14.94
N ARG A 244 -7.86 2.37 14.08
CA ARG A 244 -9.17 1.96 13.55
C ARG A 244 -9.42 0.48 13.81
N ASN A 245 -10.61 0.01 13.47
CA ASN A 245 -11.04 -1.37 13.68
C ASN A 245 -11.57 -1.98 12.37
N GLN A 246 -10.90 -3.02 11.88
CA GLN A 246 -11.27 -3.71 10.64
C GLN A 246 -12.50 -4.63 10.77
N LEU A 247 -13.02 -4.83 11.99
CA LEU A 247 -14.12 -5.75 12.29
C LEU A 247 -13.77 -7.20 11.89
N ALA A 248 -14.73 -7.98 11.39
CA ALA A 248 -14.52 -9.37 10.96
C ALA A 248 -13.91 -9.49 9.55
N CYS A 249 -13.93 -8.40 8.77
CA CYS A 249 -13.39 -8.37 7.42
C CYS A 249 -11.86 -8.55 7.43
N GLY A 250 -11.33 -9.38 6.53
CA GLY A 250 -9.90 -9.59 6.32
C GLY A 250 -9.19 -8.47 5.57
N SER A 251 -9.52 -7.23 5.87
CA SER A 251 -9.03 -6.02 5.20
C SER A 251 -7.75 -5.43 5.81
N CYS A 252 -6.99 -6.21 6.59
CA CYS A 252 -5.74 -5.77 7.22
C CYS A 252 -4.77 -5.13 6.23
N TYR A 253 -4.66 -5.70 5.02
CA TYR A 253 -3.84 -5.19 3.94
C TYR A 253 -4.21 -3.76 3.53
N ALA A 254 -5.50 -3.43 3.50
CA ALA A 254 -6.00 -2.10 3.17
C ALA A 254 -5.76 -1.14 4.33
N PHE A 255 -6.06 -1.54 5.58
CA PHE A 255 -5.77 -0.70 6.75
C PHE A 255 -4.29 -0.36 6.89
N GLY A 256 -3.40 -1.35 6.74
CA GLY A 256 -1.95 -1.12 6.78
C GLY A 256 -1.50 -0.18 5.67
N SER A 257 -1.93 -0.44 4.43
CA SER A 257 -1.59 0.34 3.23
C SER A 257 -2.01 1.81 3.33
N LEU A 258 -3.24 2.04 3.77
CA LEU A 258 -3.78 3.39 3.89
C LEU A 258 -3.13 4.12 5.06
N ALA A 259 -2.96 3.47 6.22
CA ALA A 259 -2.29 4.07 7.36
C ALA A 259 -0.82 4.46 7.06
N MET A 260 -0.12 3.69 6.22
CA MET A 260 1.21 4.06 5.71
C MET A 260 1.14 5.36 4.90
N ASN A 261 0.25 5.44 3.93
CA ASN A 261 0.10 6.64 3.10
C ASN A 261 -0.37 7.85 3.91
N GLU A 262 -1.31 7.69 4.85
CA GLU A 262 -1.75 8.74 5.77
C GLU A 262 -0.59 9.30 6.60
N ALA A 263 0.23 8.43 7.19
CA ALA A 263 1.35 8.85 8.01
C ALA A 263 2.42 9.56 7.17
N ARG A 264 2.71 9.07 5.96
CA ARG A 264 3.68 9.69 5.07
C ARG A 264 3.21 11.04 4.55
N VAL A 265 1.92 11.22 4.26
CA VAL A 265 1.36 12.56 3.96
C VAL A 265 1.55 13.49 5.15
N ARG A 266 1.27 13.05 6.38
CA ARG A 266 1.49 13.87 7.58
C ARG A 266 2.97 14.27 7.72
N ILE A 267 3.90 13.35 7.47
CA ILE A 267 5.35 13.63 7.53
C ILE A 267 5.73 14.68 6.49
N MET A 268 5.39 14.45 5.22
CA MET A 268 5.73 15.35 4.11
C MET A 268 5.12 16.75 4.25
N THR A 269 4.02 16.87 4.98
CA THR A 269 3.30 18.14 5.18
C THR A 269 3.54 18.74 6.56
N ASN A 270 4.47 18.17 7.33
CA ASN A 270 4.76 18.53 8.71
C ASN A 270 3.49 18.64 9.59
N GLY A 271 2.54 17.74 9.39
CA GLY A 271 1.28 17.66 10.13
C GLY A 271 0.18 18.62 9.67
N THR A 272 0.43 19.49 8.69
CA THR A 272 -0.60 20.43 8.18
C THR A 272 -1.75 19.72 7.45
N LYS A 273 -1.49 18.52 6.90
CA LYS A 273 -2.52 17.67 6.29
C LYS A 273 -2.59 16.35 7.04
N THR A 274 -3.79 15.96 7.45
CA THR A 274 -4.04 14.78 8.28
C THR A 274 -5.10 13.86 7.66
N PRO A 275 -4.93 13.42 6.39
CA PRO A 275 -5.95 12.63 5.72
C PRO A 275 -6.24 11.32 6.46
N VAL A 276 -7.44 10.82 6.24
CA VAL A 276 -7.84 9.44 6.54
C VAL A 276 -8.48 8.89 5.26
N PHE A 277 -7.93 7.82 4.73
CA PHE A 277 -8.36 7.24 3.46
C PHE A 277 -9.44 6.16 3.66
N SER A 278 -10.26 5.95 2.63
CA SER A 278 -11.34 4.98 2.63
C SER A 278 -10.82 3.56 2.44
N THR A 279 -10.85 2.77 3.51
CA THR A 279 -10.63 1.33 3.40
C THR A 279 -11.74 0.65 2.59
N GLN A 280 -12.97 1.17 2.64
CA GLN A 280 -14.11 0.58 1.93
C GLN A 280 -13.97 0.69 0.41
N ASP A 281 -13.42 1.80 -0.10
CA ASP A 281 -13.10 1.95 -1.51
C ASP A 281 -12.19 0.83 -2.00
N ILE A 282 -11.15 0.50 -1.22
CA ILE A 282 -10.28 -0.63 -1.55
C ILE A 282 -11.04 -1.96 -1.53
N VAL A 283 -11.83 -2.21 -0.48
CA VAL A 283 -12.57 -3.47 -0.32
C VAL A 283 -13.57 -3.69 -1.47
N GLU A 284 -14.24 -2.64 -1.95
CA GLU A 284 -15.30 -2.77 -2.95
C GLU A 284 -14.85 -2.53 -4.40
N CYS A 285 -13.78 -1.76 -4.63
CA CYS A 285 -13.42 -1.26 -5.97
C CYS A 285 -12.11 -1.81 -6.52
N SER A 286 -11.18 -2.30 -5.68
CA SER A 286 -9.86 -2.74 -6.14
C SER A 286 -9.92 -4.11 -6.81
N GLU A 287 -9.55 -4.16 -8.10
CA GLU A 287 -9.31 -5.43 -8.82
C GLU A 287 -7.94 -6.06 -8.48
N TYR A 288 -7.12 -5.37 -7.68
CA TYR A 288 -5.80 -5.84 -7.23
C TYR A 288 -5.83 -6.53 -5.86
N SER A 289 -7.03 -6.75 -5.31
CA SER A 289 -7.26 -7.45 -4.04
C SER A 289 -8.52 -8.30 -4.10
N GLN A 290 -8.84 -8.98 -2.99
CA GLN A 290 -9.96 -9.90 -2.86
C GLN A 290 -10.96 -9.41 -1.81
N GLY A 291 -11.18 -8.09 -1.70
CA GLY A 291 -12.14 -7.52 -0.75
C GLY A 291 -11.85 -7.90 0.71
N CYS A 292 -12.84 -8.42 1.43
CA CYS A 292 -12.69 -8.93 2.80
C CYS A 292 -11.97 -10.28 2.89
N ASP A 293 -11.67 -10.90 1.77
CA ASP A 293 -10.99 -12.18 1.72
C ASP A 293 -9.46 -12.04 1.66
N GLY A 294 -8.90 -10.88 1.30
CA GLY A 294 -7.46 -10.64 1.40
C GLY A 294 -6.89 -9.67 0.38
N GLY A 295 -5.57 -9.52 0.38
CA GLY A 295 -4.85 -8.57 -0.45
C GLY A 295 -3.45 -8.25 0.05
N PHE A 296 -2.68 -7.51 -0.74
CA PHE A 296 -1.26 -7.28 -0.49
C PHE A 296 -0.90 -5.79 -0.44
N PRO A 297 -0.15 -5.32 0.57
CA PRO A 297 0.20 -3.91 0.68
C PRO A 297 0.96 -3.34 -0.51
N TYR A 298 1.80 -4.14 -1.17
CA TYR A 298 2.49 -3.77 -2.41
C TYR A 298 1.50 -3.34 -3.50
N LEU A 299 0.43 -4.12 -3.66
CA LEU A 299 -0.60 -3.89 -4.66
C LEU A 299 -1.57 -2.77 -4.28
N ILE A 300 -1.78 -2.51 -3.00
CA ILE A 300 -2.76 -1.51 -2.55
C ILE A 300 -2.12 -0.18 -2.23
N GLY A 301 -1.22 -0.14 -1.25
CA GLY A 301 -0.56 1.08 -0.83
C GLY A 301 0.40 1.62 -1.89
N GLY A 302 0.86 0.76 -2.79
CA GLY A 302 1.71 1.09 -3.93
C GLY A 302 0.93 1.13 -5.24
N LYS A 303 0.73 -0.02 -5.90
CA LYS A 303 0.23 -0.10 -7.27
C LYS A 303 -1.17 0.53 -7.46
N TYR A 304 -2.16 0.18 -6.65
CA TYR A 304 -3.50 0.77 -6.73
C TYR A 304 -3.48 2.26 -6.38
N ALA A 305 -2.67 2.67 -5.40
CA ALA A 305 -2.48 4.09 -5.09
C ALA A 305 -1.84 4.85 -6.26
N GLU A 306 -0.95 4.25 -7.04
CA GLU A 306 -0.38 4.84 -8.26
C GLU A 306 -1.39 4.88 -9.41
N ASP A 307 -2.05 3.76 -9.70
CA ASP A 307 -2.88 3.60 -10.90
C ASP A 307 -4.29 4.21 -10.73
N PHE A 308 -4.86 4.10 -9.53
CA PHE A 308 -6.24 4.47 -9.27
C PHE A 308 -6.35 5.55 -8.21
N GLY A 309 -5.39 5.69 -7.31
CA GLY A 309 -5.41 6.68 -6.23
C GLY A 309 -6.37 6.32 -5.09
N LEU A 310 -6.20 7.00 -3.96
CA LEU A 310 -6.89 6.76 -2.70
C LEU A 310 -7.87 7.89 -2.40
N VAL A 311 -9.12 7.57 -2.08
CA VAL A 311 -10.14 8.56 -1.69
C VAL A 311 -10.20 8.74 -0.18
N ALA A 312 -10.69 9.89 0.28
CA ALA A 312 -10.93 10.13 1.71
C ALA A 312 -12.00 9.17 2.28
N GLU A 313 -11.90 8.85 3.56
CA GLU A 313 -12.88 8.00 4.27
C GLU A 313 -14.33 8.51 4.14
N SER A 314 -14.52 9.83 4.09
CA SER A 314 -15.83 10.46 3.91
C SER A 314 -16.49 10.15 2.56
N CYS A 315 -15.72 9.73 1.55
CA CYS A 315 -16.24 9.37 0.23
C CYS A 315 -16.89 7.98 0.19
N ASN A 316 -16.33 7.03 0.94
CA ASN A 316 -16.90 5.70 1.10
C ASN A 316 -16.60 5.18 2.52
N PRO A 317 -17.48 5.41 3.50
CA PRO A 317 -17.23 5.04 4.88
C PRO A 317 -17.14 3.52 5.09
N TYR A 318 -16.26 3.10 5.99
CA TYR A 318 -16.01 1.68 6.28
C TYR A 318 -17.22 0.95 6.85
N THR A 319 -17.64 -0.11 6.16
CA THR A 319 -18.73 -1.00 6.60
C THR A 319 -18.22 -2.36 7.06
N GLY A 320 -16.99 -2.72 6.71
CA GLY A 320 -16.35 -3.99 7.06
C GLY A 320 -17.03 -5.20 6.44
N LYS A 321 -17.55 -5.04 5.22
CA LYS A 321 -18.19 -6.08 4.42
C LYS A 321 -17.87 -5.88 2.94
N ASP A 322 -17.89 -6.96 2.19
CA ASP A 322 -17.88 -6.88 0.73
C ASP A 322 -19.17 -6.23 0.22
N GLY A 323 -19.02 -5.48 -0.87
CA GLY A 323 -20.09 -4.72 -1.48
C GLY A 323 -19.79 -4.42 -2.93
N GLN A 324 -20.71 -3.71 -3.58
CA GLN A 324 -20.45 -3.16 -4.91
C GLN A 324 -19.67 -1.86 -4.78
N CYS A 325 -18.74 -1.61 -5.71
CA CYS A 325 -18.04 -0.33 -5.78
C CYS A 325 -19.03 0.84 -5.93
N LYS A 326 -19.17 1.64 -4.88
CA LYS A 326 -20.10 2.79 -4.81
C LYS A 326 -19.40 4.15 -4.72
N THR A 327 -18.07 4.17 -4.69
CA THR A 327 -17.30 5.40 -4.60
C THR A 327 -17.60 6.31 -5.79
N GLN A 328 -18.00 7.55 -5.50
CA GLN A 328 -18.30 8.54 -6.53
C GLN A 328 -17.03 8.95 -7.28
N THR A 329 -17.13 9.13 -8.59
CA THR A 329 -16.00 9.55 -9.44
C THR A 329 -15.55 10.99 -9.16
N SER A 330 -16.41 11.80 -8.56
CA SER A 330 -16.11 13.17 -8.12
C SER A 330 -15.20 13.24 -6.88
N CYS A 331 -14.98 12.12 -6.19
CA CYS A 331 -14.13 12.09 -5.02
C CYS A 331 -12.66 12.35 -5.38
N PRO A 332 -12.01 13.36 -4.77
CA PRO A 332 -10.59 13.61 -4.99
C PRO A 332 -9.76 12.38 -4.64
N ARG A 333 -8.76 12.11 -5.48
CA ARG A 333 -7.89 10.95 -5.35
C ARG A 333 -6.46 11.38 -5.04
N GLN A 334 -5.88 10.73 -4.04
CA GLN A 334 -4.49 10.87 -3.64
C GLN A 334 -3.66 9.74 -4.25
N TYR A 335 -2.64 10.10 -5.03
CA TYR A 335 -1.83 9.11 -5.74
C TYR A 335 -0.51 8.80 -5.03
N ALA A 336 0.19 7.76 -5.49
CA ALA A 336 1.59 7.46 -5.15
C ALA A 336 2.51 7.61 -6.37
N THR A 337 3.75 8.07 -6.18
CA THR A 337 4.77 8.19 -7.25
C THR A 337 5.66 6.97 -7.37
N LYS A 338 5.85 6.25 -6.27
CA LYS A 338 6.77 5.12 -6.16
C LYS A 338 6.31 4.18 -5.05
N TYR A 339 6.57 2.90 -5.23
CA TYR A 339 6.46 1.88 -4.20
C TYR A 339 7.50 0.80 -4.43
N GLU A 340 7.88 0.11 -3.36
CA GLU A 340 8.84 -0.98 -3.41
C GLU A 340 8.74 -1.86 -2.17
N TYR A 341 9.18 -3.12 -2.31
CA TYR A 341 9.59 -3.90 -1.16
C TYR A 341 10.89 -3.31 -0.58
N ILE A 342 11.04 -3.33 0.74
CA ILE A 342 12.29 -2.95 1.38
C ILE A 342 13.41 -3.88 0.90
N GLY A 343 14.47 -3.30 0.36
CA GLY A 343 15.56 -4.01 -0.31
C GLY A 343 15.41 -4.17 -1.82
N GLY A 344 14.31 -3.68 -2.40
CA GLY A 344 14.07 -3.59 -3.85
C GLY A 344 13.09 -4.62 -4.37
N PHE A 345 13.12 -5.86 -3.85
CA PHE A 345 12.26 -6.96 -4.30
C PHE A 345 11.85 -7.87 -3.13
N TYR A 346 10.85 -8.72 -3.35
CA TYR A 346 10.40 -9.67 -2.34
C TYR A 346 11.49 -10.70 -1.99
N GLY A 347 11.91 -10.72 -0.72
CA GLY A 347 13.01 -11.54 -0.20
C GLY A 347 14.32 -10.77 0.06
N ALA A 348 14.37 -9.47 -0.26
CA ALA A 348 15.52 -8.60 0.03
C ALA A 348 15.46 -7.90 1.40
N CYS A 349 14.34 -8.04 2.11
CA CYS A 349 14.07 -7.33 3.36
C CYS A 349 15.00 -7.78 4.50
N ASN A 350 15.37 -6.87 5.39
CA ASN A 350 16.12 -7.14 6.62
C ASN A 350 15.92 -6.03 7.68
N GLU A 351 16.34 -6.30 8.92
CA GLU A 351 16.23 -5.38 10.05
C GLU A 351 16.84 -4.02 9.76
N GLU A 352 18.08 -3.98 9.27
CA GLU A 352 18.82 -2.73 9.03
C GLU A 352 18.13 -1.84 8.01
N LEU A 353 17.70 -2.40 6.87
CA LEU A 353 16.98 -1.68 5.85
C LEU A 353 15.62 -1.19 6.34
N MET A 354 14.93 -1.98 7.16
CA MET A 354 13.68 -1.54 7.80
C MET A 354 13.94 -0.35 8.73
N MET A 355 14.97 -0.39 9.58
CA MET A 355 15.32 0.74 10.45
C MET A 355 15.65 2.00 9.64
N ILE A 356 16.52 1.88 8.64
CA ILE A 356 16.96 3.00 7.79
C ILE A 356 15.76 3.63 7.07
N ASN A 357 14.94 2.83 6.40
CA ASN A 357 13.79 3.36 5.66
C ASN A 357 12.69 3.88 6.59
N LEU A 358 12.53 3.31 7.78
CA LEU A 358 11.56 3.81 8.76
C LEU A 358 11.92 5.22 9.21
N VAL A 359 13.19 5.45 9.58
CA VAL A 359 13.65 6.79 10.03
C VAL A 359 13.64 7.80 8.88
N ASN A 360 14.09 7.40 7.68
CA ASN A 360 14.27 8.34 6.58
C ASN A 360 12.97 8.65 5.83
N ASN A 361 12.09 7.66 5.68
CA ASN A 361 10.95 7.76 4.75
C ASN A 361 9.59 7.67 5.44
N GLY A 362 9.54 7.37 6.73
CA GLY A 362 8.27 7.22 7.46
C GLY A 362 7.82 5.77 7.65
N PRO A 363 6.68 5.58 8.34
CA PRO A 363 6.07 4.27 8.57
C PRO A 363 5.96 3.42 7.30
N MET A 364 6.05 2.09 7.48
CA MET A 364 5.99 1.12 6.38
C MET A 364 5.08 -0.05 6.75
N VAL A 365 4.46 -0.70 5.77
CA VAL A 365 3.62 -1.86 6.04
C VAL A 365 4.48 -3.10 6.11
N ILE A 366 4.26 -3.92 7.14
CA ILE A 366 4.87 -5.24 7.25
C ILE A 366 3.75 -6.28 7.29
N ALA A 367 4.12 -7.55 7.14
CA ALA A 367 3.22 -8.64 7.50
C ALA A 367 3.94 -9.66 8.37
N PHE A 368 3.23 -10.30 9.29
CA PHE A 368 3.76 -11.33 10.17
C PHE A 368 2.77 -12.50 10.30
N GLU A 369 3.20 -13.60 10.89
CA GLU A 369 2.34 -14.74 11.21
C GLU A 369 1.62 -14.51 12.53
N VAL A 370 0.28 -14.52 12.52
CA VAL A 370 -0.51 -14.45 13.76
C VAL A 370 -0.74 -15.87 14.26
N TYR A 371 -0.33 -16.10 15.50
CA TYR A 371 -0.59 -17.32 16.24
C TYR A 371 -1.70 -17.10 17.27
N ASN A 372 -2.27 -18.19 17.78
CA ASN A 372 -3.36 -18.12 18.75
C ASN A 372 -2.98 -17.37 20.04
N ASP A 373 -1.71 -17.39 20.45
CA ASP A 373 -1.24 -16.64 21.61
C ASP A 373 -1.21 -15.13 21.35
N PHE A 374 -0.87 -14.68 20.13
CA PHE A 374 -0.92 -13.26 19.75
C PHE A 374 -2.32 -12.67 19.84
N MET A 375 -3.37 -13.47 19.56
CA MET A 375 -4.75 -13.01 19.72
C MET A 375 -5.04 -12.51 21.14
N GLN A 376 -4.33 -13.03 22.14
CA GLN A 376 -4.47 -12.67 23.55
C GLN A 376 -3.54 -11.54 23.99
N TYR A 377 -2.67 -11.00 23.13
CA TYR A 377 -1.67 -9.99 23.49
C TYR A 377 -2.31 -8.74 24.08
N LYS A 378 -1.81 -8.27 25.24
CA LYS A 378 -2.19 -7.00 25.88
C LYS A 378 -1.06 -5.97 25.90
N SER A 379 0.13 -6.37 26.31
CA SER A 379 1.25 -5.45 26.50
C SER A 379 2.60 -6.18 26.59
N GLY A 380 3.70 -5.44 26.49
CA GLY A 380 5.06 -5.97 26.57
C GLY A 380 5.63 -6.34 25.20
N ILE A 381 6.77 -7.05 25.17
CA ILE A 381 7.44 -7.42 23.91
C ILE A 381 6.97 -8.82 23.53
N TYR A 382 6.09 -8.90 22.52
CA TYR A 382 5.58 -10.17 22.03
C TYR A 382 6.71 -11.03 21.47
N LYS A 383 6.66 -12.31 21.86
CA LYS A 383 7.40 -13.42 21.29
C LYS A 383 6.49 -14.64 21.33
N HIS A 384 6.38 -15.35 20.22
CA HIS A 384 5.57 -16.56 20.15
C HIS A 384 6.05 -17.61 21.14
N THR A 385 5.12 -18.17 21.91
CA THR A 385 5.42 -19.06 23.04
C THR A 385 5.59 -20.51 22.64
N GLY A 386 5.12 -20.91 21.45
CA GLY A 386 5.02 -22.32 21.06
C GLY A 386 3.97 -23.12 21.85
N LEU A 387 3.24 -22.50 22.79
CA LEU A 387 2.20 -23.16 23.56
C LEU A 387 0.98 -23.46 22.68
N THR A 388 0.40 -24.64 22.86
CA THR A 388 -0.82 -25.07 22.18
C THR A 388 -2.02 -25.06 23.13
N ASN A 389 -3.17 -24.63 22.62
CA ASN A 389 -4.45 -24.75 23.31
C ASN A 389 -5.11 -26.10 22.95
N SER A 390 -5.68 -26.82 23.93
CA SER A 390 -6.42 -28.07 23.73
C SER A 390 -7.70 -27.89 22.90
N PHE A 391 -8.31 -26.71 22.96
CA PHE A 391 -9.36 -26.26 22.05
C PHE A 391 -8.79 -25.11 21.20
N ASN A 392 -8.05 -25.44 20.13
CA ASN A 392 -7.49 -24.46 19.21
C ASN A 392 -8.11 -24.57 17.82
N PRO A 393 -9.28 -23.96 17.56
CA PRO A 393 -9.84 -23.93 16.23
C PRO A 393 -9.22 -22.83 15.36
N PHE A 394 -8.28 -22.02 15.89
CA PHE A 394 -7.61 -20.94 15.18
C PHE A 394 -6.55 -21.48 14.22
N GLU A 395 -6.56 -20.98 12.98
CA GLU A 395 -5.56 -21.25 11.96
C GLU A 395 -4.52 -20.12 11.94
N ILE A 396 -3.23 -20.44 11.78
CA ILE A 396 -2.19 -19.42 11.61
C ILE A 396 -2.51 -18.59 10.37
N THR A 397 -2.41 -17.26 10.47
CA THR A 397 -2.69 -16.34 9.37
C THR A 397 -1.51 -15.41 9.06
N ASN A 398 -1.51 -14.76 7.89
CA ASN A 398 -0.67 -13.61 7.58
C ASN A 398 -1.44 -12.32 7.91
N HIS A 399 -0.88 -11.44 8.73
CA HIS A 399 -1.54 -10.19 9.11
C HIS A 399 -0.70 -9.00 8.70
N ALA A 400 -1.31 -8.04 7.98
CA ALA A 400 -0.65 -6.81 7.55
C ALA A 400 -0.91 -5.67 8.54
N VAL A 401 0.16 -5.03 8.99
CA VAL A 401 0.13 -3.98 10.03
C VAL A 401 1.18 -2.91 9.73
N LEU A 402 1.09 -1.75 10.38
CA LEU A 402 1.97 -0.62 10.11
C LEU A 402 3.09 -0.54 11.15
N LEU A 403 4.34 -0.64 10.70
CA LEU A 403 5.53 -0.40 11.52
C LEU A 403 5.73 1.11 11.70
N VAL A 404 5.78 1.58 12.95
CA VAL A 404 5.84 3.02 13.28
C VAL A 404 7.07 3.42 14.11
N GLY A 405 7.79 2.46 14.67
CA GLY A 405 8.95 2.74 15.51
C GLY A 405 9.71 1.50 15.92
N TYR A 406 10.77 1.69 16.71
CA TYR A 406 11.53 0.64 17.37
C TYR A 406 12.16 1.18 18.66
N GLY A 407 12.62 0.26 19.50
CA GLY A 407 13.40 0.62 20.67
C GLY A 407 14.20 -0.54 21.23
N VAL A 408 14.74 -0.28 22.42
CA VAL A 408 15.41 -1.25 23.28
C VAL A 408 14.82 -1.08 24.67
N ASP A 409 14.34 -2.18 25.27
CA ASP A 409 13.85 -2.15 26.64
C ASP A 409 15.01 -1.90 27.60
N SER A 410 14.89 -0.89 28.45
CA SER A 410 15.98 -0.52 29.36
C SER A 410 16.18 -1.51 30.51
N GLY A 411 15.18 -2.33 30.83
CA GLY A 411 15.25 -3.35 31.88
C GLY A 411 15.83 -4.67 31.38
N SER A 412 15.37 -5.17 30.23
CA SER A 412 15.81 -6.46 29.67
C SER A 412 16.93 -6.36 28.63
N GLY A 413 17.13 -5.18 28.03
CA GLY A 413 18.01 -4.99 26.87
C GLY A 413 17.43 -5.56 25.57
N GLU A 414 16.18 -6.03 25.57
CA GLU A 414 15.55 -6.63 24.40
C GLU A 414 15.14 -5.57 23.38
N LYS A 415 15.51 -5.80 22.12
CA LYS A 415 15.12 -4.96 21.00
C LYS A 415 13.68 -5.27 20.60
N TYR A 416 12.91 -4.22 20.30
CA TYR A 416 11.54 -4.38 19.82
C TYR A 416 11.20 -3.43 18.67
N TRP A 417 10.23 -3.84 17.87
CA TRP A 417 9.48 -3.00 16.94
C TRP A 417 8.23 -2.43 17.64
N ILE A 418 7.78 -1.25 17.22
CA ILE A 418 6.51 -0.62 17.62
C ILE A 418 5.57 -0.65 16.43
N VAL A 419 4.40 -1.25 16.61
CA VAL A 419 3.53 -1.59 15.49
C VAL A 419 2.10 -1.15 15.75
N LYS A 420 1.51 -0.46 14.78
CA LYS A 420 0.10 -0.05 14.78
C LYS A 420 -0.76 -1.18 14.21
N ASN A 421 -1.71 -1.67 15.01
CA ASN A 421 -2.69 -2.67 14.58
C ASN A 421 -4.00 -2.00 14.12
N SER A 422 -4.91 -2.80 13.55
CA SER A 422 -6.21 -2.39 13.01
C SER A 422 -7.37 -3.04 13.77
N TRP A 423 -7.20 -3.33 15.06
CA TRP A 423 -8.16 -4.06 15.88
C TRP A 423 -8.87 -3.21 16.93
N GLY A 424 -8.82 -1.88 16.81
CA GLY A 424 -9.41 -0.95 17.77
C GLY A 424 -8.46 -0.58 18.91
N THR A 425 -8.78 0.49 19.63
CA THR A 425 -7.95 1.07 20.70
C THR A 425 -7.88 0.23 21.96
N GLU A 426 -8.91 -0.58 22.22
CA GLU A 426 -8.98 -1.45 23.41
C GLU A 426 -8.00 -2.62 23.34
N TRP A 427 -7.67 -3.04 22.11
CA TRP A 427 -6.73 -4.10 21.84
C TRP A 427 -5.28 -3.66 22.12
N GLY A 428 -4.47 -4.54 22.69
CA GLY A 428 -3.06 -4.28 22.96
C GLY A 428 -2.81 -3.02 23.80
N GLU A 429 -1.77 -2.30 23.41
CA GLU A 429 -1.24 -1.07 24.02
C GLU A 429 -1.88 0.16 23.34
N GLY A 430 -3.19 0.35 23.52
CA GLY A 430 -3.93 1.45 22.89
C GLY A 430 -4.08 1.27 21.38
N GLY A 431 -4.21 0.02 20.90
CA GLY A 431 -4.21 -0.37 19.50
C GLY A 431 -2.84 -0.68 18.90
N PHE A 432 -1.76 -0.51 19.67
CA PHE A 432 -0.40 -0.84 19.27
C PHE A 432 0.08 -2.13 19.94
N PHE A 433 1.18 -2.67 19.43
CA PHE A 433 1.92 -3.73 20.10
C PHE A 433 3.42 -3.56 19.90
N ARG A 434 4.18 -4.23 20.76
CA ARG A 434 5.62 -4.40 20.60
C ARG A 434 5.94 -5.86 20.37
N ILE A 435 6.95 -6.13 19.55
CA ILE A 435 7.35 -7.48 19.13
C ILE A 435 8.87 -7.51 18.96
N MET A 436 9.47 -8.66 19.26
CA MET A 436 10.92 -8.85 19.23
C MET A 436 11.53 -8.48 17.86
N ARG A 437 12.60 -7.70 17.88
CA ARG A 437 13.31 -7.18 16.69
C ARG A 437 14.67 -7.84 16.49
N GLY A 438 15.06 -8.06 15.23
CA GLY A 438 16.36 -8.56 14.80
C GLY A 438 16.48 -10.08 14.76
N VAL A 439 15.35 -10.78 14.88
CA VAL A 439 15.28 -12.25 14.90
C VAL A 439 14.22 -12.80 13.95
N ASP A 440 13.64 -11.95 13.09
CA ASP A 440 12.51 -12.29 12.22
C ASP A 440 11.34 -12.94 12.96
N GLU A 441 11.01 -12.43 14.15
CA GLU A 441 9.93 -12.97 14.98
C GLU A 441 8.63 -13.01 14.17
N CYS A 442 8.03 -14.20 14.06
CA CYS A 442 6.84 -14.45 13.25
C CYS A 442 6.96 -13.97 11.78
N ALA A 443 8.16 -13.99 11.20
CA ALA A 443 8.45 -13.54 9.84
C ALA A 443 8.16 -12.06 9.56
N MET A 444 8.19 -11.21 10.59
CA MET A 444 7.88 -9.78 10.47
C MET A 444 8.87 -9.00 9.60
N GLU A 445 10.10 -9.49 9.45
CA GLU A 445 11.20 -8.80 8.77
C GLU A 445 11.38 -9.29 7.32
N SER A 446 10.37 -9.98 6.77
CA SER A 446 10.44 -10.68 5.47
C SER A 446 9.77 -9.95 4.29
N ILE A 447 8.79 -9.07 4.54
CA ILE A 447 7.91 -8.51 3.49
C ILE A 447 7.51 -7.05 3.76
N ALA A 448 8.44 -6.24 4.25
CA ALA A 448 8.18 -4.82 4.44
C ALA A 448 8.00 -4.10 3.08
N VAL A 449 7.01 -3.22 3.00
CA VAL A 449 6.64 -2.44 1.81
C VAL A 449 6.59 -0.97 2.19
N GLN A 450 7.13 -0.13 1.31
CA GLN A 450 6.96 1.31 1.38
C GLN A 450 6.31 1.89 0.11
N SER A 451 5.62 3.01 0.28
CA SER A 451 5.03 3.81 -0.80
C SER A 451 5.29 5.28 -0.56
N PHE A 452 5.30 6.06 -1.63
CA PHE A 452 5.60 7.50 -1.61
C PHE A 452 4.38 8.27 -2.17
N PRO A 453 3.46 8.70 -1.30
CA PRO A 453 2.29 9.47 -1.73
C PRO A 453 2.71 10.79 -2.39
N ILE A 454 1.92 11.27 -3.35
CA ILE A 454 2.17 12.52 -4.06
C ILE A 454 1.57 13.69 -3.29
N PHE A 455 2.37 14.42 -2.53
CA PHE A 455 1.91 15.71 -2.03
C PHE A 455 2.79 16.81 -2.60
N CYS A 456 2.18 17.76 -3.32
CA CYS A 456 2.88 18.99 -3.64
C CYS A 456 3.10 19.73 -2.30
N ASN A 457 4.36 19.98 -1.97
CA ASN A 457 4.75 20.69 -0.75
C ASN A 457 5.89 21.65 -1.06
N GLU A 458 6.20 22.53 -0.11
CA GLU A 458 7.24 23.55 -0.27
C GLU A 458 8.57 22.94 -0.74
N GLU A 459 9.03 21.87 -0.09
CA GLU A 459 10.34 21.27 -0.37
C GLU A 459 10.41 20.64 -1.76
N LEU A 460 9.38 19.90 -2.17
CA LEU A 460 9.30 19.28 -3.48
C LEU A 460 9.18 20.34 -4.59
N MET A 461 8.39 21.38 -4.36
CA MET A 461 8.30 22.50 -5.29
C MET A 461 9.63 23.24 -5.40
N MET A 462 10.32 23.51 -4.29
CA MET A 462 11.65 24.13 -4.31
C MET A 462 12.66 23.28 -5.08
N LYS A 463 12.70 21.97 -4.80
CA LYS A 463 13.59 21.02 -5.45
C LYS A 463 13.36 21.01 -6.96
N ASN A 464 12.10 20.81 -7.39
CA ASN A 464 11.74 20.80 -8.80
C ASN A 464 11.99 22.15 -9.48
N LEU A 465 11.82 23.26 -8.77
CA LEU A 465 12.10 24.58 -9.32
C LEU A 465 13.58 24.75 -9.66
N VAL A 466 14.46 24.24 -8.79
CA VAL A 466 15.92 24.27 -8.97
C VAL A 466 16.38 23.27 -10.05
N GLU A 467 15.86 22.05 -10.01
CA GLU A 467 16.33 20.97 -10.90
C GLU A 467 15.76 21.12 -12.32
N ASN A 468 14.52 21.57 -12.45
CA ASN A 468 13.74 21.44 -13.68
C ASN A 468 13.15 22.78 -14.19
N GLY A 469 13.29 23.87 -13.44
CA GLY A 469 12.82 25.21 -13.83
C GLY A 469 11.40 25.55 -13.37
N PRO A 470 10.73 26.54 -13.98
CA PRO A 470 9.44 27.06 -13.50
C PRO A 470 8.33 26.01 -13.35
N ILE A 471 7.43 26.22 -12.38
CA ILE A 471 6.34 25.31 -12.02
C ILE A 471 5.00 26.03 -12.22
N ALA A 472 4.10 25.47 -13.02
CA ALA A 472 2.73 25.97 -13.12
C ALA A 472 1.93 25.52 -11.90
N VAL A 473 1.26 26.43 -11.22
CA VAL A 473 0.48 26.13 -10.02
C VAL A 473 -0.92 26.70 -10.13
N SER A 474 -1.88 26.06 -9.48
CA SER A 474 -3.20 26.64 -9.24
C SER A 474 -3.27 27.20 -7.82
N PHE A 475 -3.92 28.34 -7.65
CA PHE A 475 -4.25 28.88 -6.33
C PHE A 475 -5.64 29.52 -6.35
N MET A 476 -6.22 29.70 -5.17
CA MET A 476 -7.50 30.38 -4.97
C MET A 476 -7.29 31.90 -5.02
N VAL A 477 -8.05 32.57 -5.87
CA VAL A 477 -8.08 34.03 -5.96
C VAL A 477 -9.24 34.55 -5.12
N TYR A 478 -8.89 35.41 -4.18
CA TYR A 478 -9.81 36.16 -3.35
C TYR A 478 -9.88 37.62 -3.84
N ASP A 479 -10.91 38.35 -3.43
CA ASP A 479 -11.15 39.72 -3.88
C ASP A 479 -10.00 40.70 -3.51
N ASP A 480 -9.34 40.48 -2.38
CA ASP A 480 -8.18 41.27 -1.97
C ASP A 480 -6.97 41.07 -2.90
N PHE A 481 -6.82 39.89 -3.51
CA PHE A 481 -5.78 39.65 -4.51
C PHE A 481 -5.93 40.53 -5.76
N MET A 482 -7.16 40.87 -6.15
CA MET A 482 -7.42 41.75 -7.30
C MET A 482 -6.78 43.14 -7.13
N HIS A 483 -6.53 43.52 -5.88
CA HIS A 483 -5.98 44.81 -5.48
C HIS A 483 -4.46 44.74 -5.17
N TYR A 484 -3.81 43.60 -5.40
CA TYR A 484 -2.39 43.43 -5.13
C TYR A 484 -1.53 44.41 -5.95
N LYS A 485 -0.65 45.14 -5.26
CA LYS A 485 0.33 46.04 -5.88
C LYS A 485 1.79 45.67 -5.60
N GLY A 486 2.08 45.05 -4.46
CA GLY A 486 3.42 44.63 -4.07
C GLY A 486 3.47 44.08 -2.65
N GLY A 487 4.61 43.51 -2.27
CA GLY A 487 4.83 42.83 -0.99
C GLY A 487 4.55 41.33 -1.05
N ILE A 488 4.60 40.64 0.09
CA ILE A 488 4.24 39.22 0.19
C ILE A 488 2.74 39.12 0.47
N TYR A 489 2.00 38.59 -0.50
CA TYR A 489 0.57 38.38 -0.39
C TYR A 489 0.24 37.28 0.64
N GLN A 490 -0.72 37.61 1.49
CA GLN A 490 -1.40 36.72 2.43
C GLN A 490 -2.87 37.16 2.44
N HIS A 491 -3.79 36.22 2.27
CA HIS A 491 -5.21 36.53 2.22
C HIS A 491 -5.71 37.10 3.56
N THR A 492 -6.49 38.17 3.48
CA THR A 492 -7.12 38.85 4.60
C THR A 492 -8.62 38.55 4.63
N THR A 493 -9.09 37.93 5.71
CA THR A 493 -10.53 37.71 5.92
C THR A 493 -11.22 39.00 6.33
N LEU A 494 -11.62 39.83 5.37
CA LEU A 494 -12.50 40.97 5.62
C LEU A 494 -13.95 40.46 5.74
N THR A 495 -14.45 40.34 6.97
CA THR A 495 -15.87 40.05 7.26
C THR A 495 -16.73 41.27 6.96
N ASN A 496 -17.09 41.51 5.70
CA ASN A 496 -18.23 42.37 5.37
C ASN A 496 -19.13 41.59 4.41
N GLY A 497 -20.37 41.36 4.86
CA GLY A 497 -21.32 40.46 4.21
C GLY A 497 -21.55 40.76 2.72
N PHE A 498 -21.73 39.67 1.98
CA PHE A 498 -22.04 39.60 0.54
C PHE A 498 -20.98 40.17 -0.41
N ASN A 499 -20.10 39.29 -0.91
CA ASN A 499 -19.27 39.56 -2.09
C ASN A 499 -19.67 38.59 -3.23
N PRO A 500 -20.12 39.09 -4.41
CA PRO A 500 -20.58 38.28 -5.53
C PRO A 500 -19.44 37.67 -6.38
N PHE A 501 -18.17 37.98 -6.11
CA PHE A 501 -17.03 37.27 -6.71
C PHE A 501 -16.64 36.08 -5.83
N GLU A 502 -17.38 34.99 -5.99
CA GLU A 502 -17.06 33.70 -5.38
C GLU A 502 -15.61 33.29 -5.72
N ILE A 503 -14.92 32.72 -4.74
CA ILE A 503 -13.58 32.14 -4.81
C ILE A 503 -13.37 31.49 -6.19
N THR A 504 -12.46 32.05 -7.00
CA THR A 504 -12.12 31.47 -8.31
C THR A 504 -10.77 30.77 -8.25
N ASN A 505 -10.56 29.77 -9.08
CA ASN A 505 -9.23 29.18 -9.29
C ASN A 505 -8.48 29.98 -10.36
N HIS A 506 -7.18 30.20 -10.17
CA HIS A 506 -6.32 30.83 -11.16
C HIS A 506 -5.00 30.08 -11.28
N VAL A 507 -4.45 30.06 -12.49
CA VAL A 507 -3.20 29.36 -12.81
C VAL A 507 -2.10 30.39 -13.05
N VAL A 508 -1.00 30.20 -12.35
CA VAL A 508 0.15 31.11 -12.34
C VAL A 508 1.45 30.30 -12.42
N LEU A 509 2.57 30.96 -12.70
CA LEU A 509 3.85 30.29 -12.88
C LEU A 509 4.80 30.68 -11.73
N VAL A 510 5.10 29.73 -10.85
CA VAL A 510 6.17 29.89 -9.85
C VAL A 510 7.51 29.85 -10.60
N VAL A 511 8.28 30.93 -10.48
CA VAL A 511 9.57 31.11 -11.19
C VAL A 511 10.75 31.23 -10.24
N GLY A 512 10.50 31.46 -8.94
CA GLY A 512 11.54 31.61 -7.93
C GLY A 512 10.97 31.48 -6.53
N TYR A 513 11.84 31.58 -5.52
CA TYR A 513 11.47 31.72 -4.13
C TYR A 513 12.51 32.56 -3.40
N GLY A 514 12.16 33.08 -2.23
CA GLY A 514 13.06 33.87 -1.41
C GLY A 514 12.67 33.96 0.05
N TYR A 515 13.39 34.79 0.78
CA TYR A 515 13.12 35.22 2.13
C TYR A 515 13.30 36.73 2.19
N ASP A 516 12.28 37.43 2.67
CA ASP A 516 12.33 38.87 2.86
C ASP A 516 12.73 39.16 4.31
N SER A 517 13.95 39.65 4.51
CA SER A 517 14.53 39.87 5.85
C SER A 517 13.86 40.98 6.63
N ASP A 518 13.25 41.95 5.94
CA ASP A 518 12.64 43.12 6.58
C ASP A 518 11.30 42.75 7.21
N ILE A 519 10.58 41.80 6.58
CA ILE A 519 9.25 41.33 7.01
C ILE A 519 9.33 39.97 7.73
N GLY A 520 10.46 39.26 7.63
CA GLY A 520 10.68 37.98 8.29
C GLY A 520 9.97 36.78 7.66
N HIS A 521 9.56 36.88 6.39
CA HIS A 521 8.72 35.86 5.74
C HIS A 521 9.34 35.28 4.47
N LYS A 522 9.08 33.98 4.25
CA LYS A 522 9.42 33.25 3.02
C LYS A 522 8.36 33.52 1.96
N TYR A 523 8.78 33.65 0.70
CA TYR A 523 7.84 33.83 -0.41
C TYR A 523 8.16 32.95 -1.61
N TRP A 524 7.11 32.65 -2.39
CA TRP A 524 7.20 32.24 -3.79
C TRP A 524 7.23 33.48 -4.67
N LEU A 525 8.11 33.52 -5.66
CA LEU A 525 8.08 34.52 -6.72
C LEU A 525 7.28 33.94 -7.90
N VAL A 526 6.19 34.62 -8.24
CA VAL A 526 5.18 34.08 -9.13
C VAL A 526 4.91 35.05 -10.26
N LYS A 527 4.99 34.55 -11.51
CA LYS A 527 4.63 35.30 -12.71
C LYS A 527 3.13 35.16 -12.96
N ASN A 528 2.46 36.30 -13.14
CA ASN A 528 1.05 36.37 -13.48
C ASN A 528 0.87 36.71 -14.97
N SER A 529 -0.27 36.32 -15.54
CA SER A 529 -0.62 36.54 -16.95
C SER A 529 -1.28 37.91 -17.21
N TRP A 530 -1.45 38.75 -16.19
CA TRP A 530 -2.20 40.03 -16.26
C TRP A 530 -1.38 41.22 -16.77
N GLY A 531 -0.20 40.96 -17.34
CA GLY A 531 0.66 41.96 -17.95
C GLY A 531 1.52 42.74 -16.96
N THR A 532 2.50 43.48 -17.50
CA THR A 532 3.56 44.16 -16.74
C THR A 532 3.09 45.36 -15.91
N LYS A 533 1.89 45.90 -16.20
CA LYS A 533 1.34 47.03 -15.43
C LYS A 533 0.76 46.60 -14.08
N TRP A 534 0.51 45.31 -13.88
CA TRP A 534 -0.10 44.75 -12.68
C TRP A 534 0.97 44.24 -11.70
N GLY A 535 0.70 44.34 -10.40
CA GLY A 535 1.60 43.87 -9.34
C GLY A 535 3.01 44.47 -9.42
N GLU A 536 4.00 43.60 -9.22
CA GLU A 536 5.44 43.87 -9.27
C GLU A 536 5.97 43.56 -10.68
N ASP A 537 5.62 44.41 -11.67
CA ASP A 537 5.99 44.24 -13.09
C ASP A 537 5.47 42.94 -13.74
N GLY A 538 4.23 42.59 -13.43
CA GLY A 538 3.59 41.33 -13.86
C GLY A 538 3.89 40.13 -12.97
N PHE A 539 4.63 40.34 -11.87
CA PHE A 539 4.89 39.33 -10.84
C PHE A 539 4.16 39.67 -9.54
N PHE A 540 4.10 38.67 -8.67
CA PHE A 540 3.73 38.86 -7.28
C PHE A 540 4.53 37.90 -6.40
N ARG A 541 4.58 38.23 -5.12
CA ARG A 541 5.13 37.38 -4.08
C ARG A 541 3.98 36.92 -3.18
N ILE A 542 3.98 35.66 -2.78
CA ILE A 542 2.97 35.05 -1.92
C ILE A 542 3.64 34.17 -0.87
N MET A 543 3.04 34.08 0.32
CA MET A 543 3.55 33.32 1.45
C MET A 543 3.93 31.88 1.05
N ARG A 544 5.16 31.49 1.40
CA ARG A 544 5.72 30.14 1.13
C ARG A 544 5.83 29.32 2.40
N GLY A 545 5.50 28.04 2.30
CA GLY A 545 5.58 27.05 3.38
C GLY A 545 4.33 26.92 4.24
N VAL A 546 3.24 27.58 3.84
CA VAL A 546 1.96 27.58 4.56
C VAL A 546 0.77 27.24 3.65
N ASP A 547 1.03 26.83 2.41
CA ASP A 547 0.00 26.53 1.40
C ASP A 547 -1.01 27.68 1.24
N GLU A 548 -0.51 28.93 1.23
CA GLU A 548 -1.32 30.14 1.17
C GLU A 548 -2.21 30.13 -0.07
N CYS A 549 -3.52 30.29 0.13
CA CYS A 549 -4.52 30.17 -0.93
C CYS A 549 -4.41 28.88 -1.76
N SER A 550 -3.92 27.78 -1.17
CA SER A 550 -3.70 26.50 -1.83
C SER A 550 -2.67 26.53 -2.97
N ILE A 551 -1.77 27.52 -3.03
CA ILE A 551 -0.78 27.61 -4.10
C ILE A 551 0.20 26.43 -4.14
N GLU A 552 0.39 25.75 -3.01
CA GLU A 552 1.29 24.59 -2.90
C GLU A 552 0.55 23.27 -3.13
N SER A 553 -0.77 23.30 -3.35
CA SER A 553 -1.62 22.11 -3.42
C SER A 553 -1.63 21.43 -4.80
N ILE A 554 -1.56 22.21 -5.89
CA ILE A 554 -1.57 21.69 -7.26
C ILE A 554 -0.44 22.35 -8.05
N ALA A 555 0.60 21.57 -8.33
CA ALA A 555 1.77 21.98 -9.10
C ALA A 555 1.99 21.02 -10.28
N VAL A 556 2.25 21.59 -11.46
CA VAL A 556 2.55 20.88 -12.69
C VAL A 556 3.82 21.45 -13.29
N GLN A 557 4.72 20.56 -13.68
CA GLN A 557 5.93 20.90 -14.39
C GLN A 557 5.99 20.08 -15.67
N SER A 558 6.34 20.71 -16.79
CA SER A 558 6.44 20.05 -18.08
C SER A 558 7.90 19.95 -18.52
N PHE A 559 8.23 18.82 -19.14
CA PHE A 559 9.57 18.51 -19.65
C PHE A 559 9.51 18.47 -21.18
N PRO A 560 9.95 19.52 -21.88
CA PRO A 560 10.00 19.49 -23.33
C PRO A 560 11.05 18.46 -23.78
N ILE A 561 10.65 17.56 -24.69
CA ILE A 561 11.60 16.72 -25.42
C ILE A 561 12.11 17.57 -26.58
N LEU A 562 13.40 17.92 -26.55
CA LEU A 562 14.08 18.69 -27.60
C LEU A 562 14.60 17.77 -28.72
#